data_AF-X1B1M9-F1
#
_entry.id   AF-X1B1M9-F1
#
_cell.length_a   1.000
_cell.length_b   1.000
_cell.length_c   1.000
_cell.angle_alpha   90.00
_cell.angle_beta   90.00
_cell.angle_gamma   90.00
#
_symmetry.space_group_name_H-M   'P 1'
#
loop_
_entity.id
_entity.type
_entity.pdbx_description
1 polymer ?
#
loop_
_entity_poly.entity_id
_entity_poly.type
_entity_poly.pdbx_seq_one_letter_code
_entity_poly.pdbx_strand_id
1 'polypeptide(L)'
;MNGIKIAFIGAGSTMFSKLLMCDIFSHQALKESTIVLEDLDKESLDFTYRLANKIINKFNLPGKILRTTSQREALKNADFVISMIAVGGNDAWEIDKNIPLKYGVDQIVGDTLGPGGLFRALRHIPALIDLIRDMEDLCPNAI
;
A
#
# COMPACT_ATOMS: atom_id res chain seq x y z
N MET A 1 -19.86 -18.46 2.42
CA MET A 1 -18.40 -18.57 2.20
C MET A 1 -17.81 -17.25 2.65
N ASN A 2 -16.80 -17.24 3.52
CA ASN A 2 -16.13 -15.99 3.89
C ASN A 2 -15.52 -15.40 2.61
N GLY A 3 -15.89 -14.16 2.28
CA GLY A 3 -15.37 -13.48 1.09
C GLY A 3 -13.88 -13.17 1.25
N ILE A 4 -13.14 -13.16 0.14
CA ILE A 4 -11.70 -12.88 0.11
C ILE A 4 -11.41 -11.50 0.73
N LYS A 5 -10.53 -11.42 1.72
CA LYS A 5 -10.06 -10.17 2.33
C LYS A 5 -8.67 -9.82 1.81
N ILE A 6 -8.53 -8.62 1.26
CA ILE A 6 -7.26 -8.12 0.70
C ILE A 6 -6.87 -6.85 1.47
N ALA A 7 -5.70 -6.86 2.12
CA ALA A 7 -5.17 -5.69 2.81
C ALA A 7 -4.24 -4.89 1.88
N PHE A 8 -4.47 -3.59 1.74
CA PHE A 8 -3.56 -2.67 1.05
C PHE A 8 -2.82 -1.87 2.12
N ILE A 9 -1.52 -2.09 2.28
CA ILE A 9 -0.67 -1.40 3.27
C ILE A 9 0.08 -0.28 2.56
N GLY A 10 -0.16 0.99 2.96
CA GLY A 10 0.29 2.17 2.21
C GLY A 10 -0.70 2.64 1.12
N ALA A 11 -1.99 2.40 1.34
CA ALA A 11 -3.08 2.67 0.40
C ALA A 11 -3.28 4.16 0.05
N GLY A 12 -2.60 5.08 0.73
CA GLY A 12 -2.52 6.51 0.40
C GLY A 12 -1.90 6.79 -0.96
N SER A 13 -1.24 5.80 -1.57
CA SER A 13 -0.85 5.80 -2.99
C SER A 13 -2.08 5.75 -3.91
N THR A 14 -2.85 6.84 -3.97
CA THR A 14 -4.22 6.84 -4.50
C THR A 14 -4.32 6.31 -5.92
N MET A 15 -3.39 6.69 -6.80
CA MET A 15 -3.42 6.25 -8.20
C MET A 15 -3.16 4.76 -8.32
N PHE A 16 -2.20 4.23 -7.55
CA PHE A 16 -1.90 2.80 -7.55
C PHE A 16 -3.05 2.00 -6.92
N SER A 17 -3.53 2.42 -5.75
CA SER A 17 -4.70 1.84 -5.07
C SER A 17 -5.92 1.78 -5.99
N LYS A 18 -6.21 2.86 -6.71
CA LYS A 18 -7.32 2.93 -7.67
C LYS A 18 -7.16 1.91 -8.80
N LEU A 19 -5.99 1.89 -9.46
CA LEU A 19 -5.76 1.00 -10.60
C LEU A 19 -5.89 -0.46 -10.18
N LEU A 20 -5.21 -0.82 -9.10
CA LEU A 20 -5.21 -2.19 -8.59
C LEU A 20 -6.60 -2.64 -8.12
N MET A 21 -7.33 -1.78 -7.43
CA MET A 21 -8.71 -2.06 -7.03
C MET A 21 -9.62 -2.27 -8.25
N CYS A 22 -9.48 -1.46 -9.31
CA CYS A 22 -10.23 -1.65 -10.54
C CYS A 22 -9.92 -3.01 -11.20
N ASP A 23 -8.64 -3.41 -11.23
CA ASP A 23 -8.24 -4.70 -11.80
C ASP A 23 -8.81 -5.87 -10.97
N ILE A 24 -8.72 -5.79 -9.64
CA ILE A 24 -9.28 -6.79 -8.72
C ILE A 24 -10.79 -6.92 -8.94
N PHE A 25 -11.53 -5.82 -8.96
CA PHE A 25 -12.98 -5.88 -9.12
C PHE A 25 -13.44 -6.26 -10.53
N SER A 26 -12.57 -6.12 -11.53
CA SER A 26 -12.85 -6.57 -12.90
C SER A 26 -12.73 -8.09 -13.06
N HIS A 27 -12.09 -8.78 -12.11
CA HIS A 27 -11.87 -10.23 -12.19
C HIS A 27 -12.95 -11.02 -11.44
N GLN A 28 -13.59 -11.98 -12.12
CA GLN A 28 -14.74 -12.73 -11.58
C GLN A 28 -14.47 -13.41 -10.23
N ALA A 29 -13.25 -13.94 -10.04
CA ALA A 29 -12.86 -14.61 -8.80
C ALA A 29 -12.70 -13.66 -7.60
N LEU A 30 -12.51 -12.35 -7.84
CA LEU A 30 -12.16 -11.37 -6.80
C LEU A 30 -13.18 -10.22 -6.70
N LYS A 31 -14.16 -10.14 -7.59
CA LYS A 31 -15.10 -9.00 -7.64
C LYS A 31 -15.94 -8.78 -6.38
N GLU A 32 -16.11 -9.81 -5.55
CA GLU A 32 -16.84 -9.77 -4.27
C GLU A 32 -15.89 -9.63 -3.06
N SER A 33 -14.59 -9.41 -3.29
CA SER A 33 -13.61 -9.25 -2.23
C SER A 33 -13.89 -8.03 -1.36
N THR A 34 -13.41 -8.10 -0.12
CA THR A 34 -13.30 -6.96 0.78
C THR A 34 -11.88 -6.44 0.74
N ILE A 35 -11.68 -5.24 0.22
CA ILE A 35 -10.40 -4.55 0.25
C ILE A 35 -10.38 -3.64 1.49
N VAL A 36 -9.33 -3.77 2.31
CA VAL A 36 -9.08 -2.89 3.45
C VAL A 36 -7.92 -1.97 3.11
N LEU A 37 -8.21 -0.69 2.98
CA LEU A 37 -7.24 0.35 2.73
C LEU A 37 -6.60 0.75 4.06
N GLU A 38 -5.29 0.65 4.17
CA GLU A 38 -4.53 1.10 5.33
C GLU A 38 -3.49 2.13 4.92
N ASP A 39 -3.41 3.23 5.66
CA ASP A 39 -2.33 4.18 5.57
C ASP A 39 -2.20 4.96 6.88
N LEU A 40 -0.99 5.41 7.21
CA LEU A 40 -0.72 6.26 8.37
C LEU A 40 -1.18 7.71 8.13
N ASP A 41 -1.14 8.17 6.88
CA ASP A 41 -1.67 9.47 6.50
C ASP A 41 -3.19 9.39 6.27
N LYS A 42 -3.93 9.89 7.25
CA LYS A 42 -5.39 9.93 7.23
C LYS A 42 -5.94 10.75 6.06
N GLU A 43 -5.25 11.80 5.62
CA GLU A 43 -5.77 12.64 4.52
C GLU A 43 -5.74 11.86 3.19
N SER A 44 -4.59 11.28 2.85
CA SER A 44 -4.42 10.45 1.66
C SER A 44 -5.30 9.19 1.70
N LEU A 45 -5.43 8.56 2.87
CA LEU A 45 -6.35 7.43 3.08
C LEU A 45 -7.80 7.83 2.82
N ASP A 46 -8.24 8.97 3.37
CA ASP A 46 -9.60 9.45 3.22
C ASP A 46 -9.93 9.85 1.78
N PHE A 47 -8.97 10.41 1.06
CA PHE A 47 -9.10 10.68 -0.36
C PHE A 47 -9.24 9.39 -1.18
N THR A 48 -8.36 8.41 -0.94
CA THR A 48 -8.39 7.11 -1.63
C THR A 48 -9.69 6.36 -1.36
N TYR A 49 -10.15 6.32 -0.10
CA TYR A 49 -11.40 5.68 0.29
C TYR A 49 -12.62 6.30 -0.39
N ARG A 50 -12.70 7.64 -0.48
CA ARG A 50 -13.79 8.32 -1.19
C ARG A 50 -13.79 7.99 -2.68
N LEU A 51 -12.62 7.97 -3.30
CA LEU A 51 -12.48 7.59 -4.72
C LEU A 51 -12.93 6.15 -4.95
N ALA A 52 -12.50 5.22 -4.08
CA ALA A 52 -12.87 3.82 -4.14
C ALA A 52 -14.39 3.60 -4.05
N ASN A 53 -15.04 4.24 -3.06
CA ASN A 53 -16.50 4.17 -2.92
C ASN A 53 -17.24 4.79 -4.12
N LYS A 54 -16.73 5.88 -4.70
CA LYS A 54 -17.29 6.46 -5.92
C LYS A 54 -17.24 5.49 -7.10
N ILE A 55 -16.19 4.69 -7.22
CA ILE A 55 -16.06 3.67 -8.26
C ILE A 55 -17.05 2.52 -8.01
N ILE A 56 -17.10 1.97 -6.80
CA ILE A 56 -18.06 0.91 -6.44
C ILE A 56 -19.49 1.32 -6.74
N ASN A 57 -19.90 2.51 -6.29
CA ASN A 57 -21.26 3.01 -6.48
C ASN A 57 -21.57 3.29 -7.96
N LYS A 58 -20.61 3.83 -8.71
CA LYS A 58 -20.82 4.16 -10.13
C LYS A 58 -21.02 2.91 -11.00
N PHE A 59 -20.32 1.82 -10.68
CA PHE A 59 -20.36 0.59 -11.47
C PHE A 59 -21.18 -0.54 -10.83
N ASN A 60 -21.83 -0.26 -9.69
CA ASN A 60 -22.62 -1.22 -8.91
C ASN A 60 -21.83 -2.52 -8.62
N LEU A 61 -20.58 -2.36 -8.19
CA LEU A 61 -19.67 -3.48 -7.90
C LEU A 61 -20.08 -4.15 -6.58
N PRO A 62 -20.04 -5.50 -6.49
CA PRO A 62 -20.48 -6.22 -5.29
C PRO A 62 -19.43 -6.27 -4.17
N GLY A 63 -18.19 -5.83 -4.44
CA GLY A 63 -17.10 -5.78 -3.47
C GLY A 63 -17.31 -4.74 -2.37
N LYS A 64 -16.47 -4.82 -1.33
CA LYS A 64 -16.52 -3.91 -0.17
C LYS A 64 -15.19 -3.20 -0.01
N ILE A 65 -15.26 -1.95 0.44
CA ILE A 65 -14.08 -1.15 0.79
C ILE A 65 -14.19 -0.74 2.25
N LEU A 66 -13.16 -1.08 3.03
CA LEU A 66 -12.97 -0.60 4.39
C LEU A 66 -11.71 0.27 4.45
N ARG A 67 -11.58 1.06 5.51
CA ARG A 67 -10.35 1.81 5.77
C ARG A 67 -9.98 1.77 7.25
N THR A 68 -8.70 1.82 7.55
CA THR A 68 -8.18 1.96 8.91
C THR A 68 -6.80 2.63 8.86
N THR A 69 -6.37 3.25 9.95
CA THR A 69 -4.98 3.70 10.14
C THR A 69 -4.18 2.69 10.99
N SER A 70 -4.72 1.49 11.18
CA SER A 70 -4.11 0.41 11.97
C SER A 70 -3.75 -0.75 11.05
N GLN A 71 -2.45 -0.93 10.81
CA GLN A 71 -1.89 -2.09 10.10
C GLN A 71 -2.46 -3.41 10.63
N ARG A 72 -2.49 -3.61 11.94
CA ARG A 72 -2.99 -4.85 12.55
C ARG A 72 -4.48 -5.10 12.27
N GLU A 73 -5.31 -4.06 12.23
CA GLU A 73 -6.72 -4.21 11.84
C GLU A 73 -6.89 -4.59 10.37
N ALA A 74 -6.06 -4.01 9.50
CA ALA A 74 -6.05 -4.34 8.08
C ALA A 74 -5.63 -5.79 7.84
N LEU A 75 -4.60 -6.26 8.53
CA LEU A 75 -4.03 -7.60 8.38
C LEU A 75 -4.89 -8.72 8.95
N LYS A 76 -5.66 -8.47 10.03
CA LYS A 76 -6.44 -9.50 10.73
C LYS A 76 -7.30 -10.36 9.78
N ASN A 77 -6.98 -11.65 9.64
CA ASN A 77 -7.65 -12.58 8.73
C ASN A 77 -7.63 -12.16 7.24
N ALA A 78 -6.60 -11.44 6.79
CA ALA A 78 -6.40 -11.19 5.36
C ALA A 78 -5.99 -12.49 4.64
N ASP A 79 -6.45 -12.65 3.40
CA ASP A 79 -6.00 -13.71 2.49
C ASP A 79 -4.85 -13.25 1.60
N PHE A 80 -4.80 -11.94 1.32
CA PHE A 80 -3.75 -11.30 0.53
C PHE A 80 -3.32 -9.98 1.19
N VAL A 81 -2.03 -9.69 1.16
CA VAL A 81 -1.45 -8.45 1.66
C VAL A 81 -0.62 -7.80 0.57
N ILE A 82 -1.02 -6.60 0.15
CA ILE A 82 -0.33 -5.84 -0.88
C ILE A 82 0.35 -4.66 -0.21
N SER A 83 1.67 -4.77 -0.05
CA SER A 83 2.51 -3.68 0.45
C SER A 83 2.85 -2.72 -0.68
N MET A 84 2.50 -1.45 -0.50
CA MET A 84 2.76 -0.34 -1.40
C MET A 84 3.33 0.86 -0.62
N ILE A 85 3.94 0.58 0.53
CA ILE A 85 4.52 1.59 1.42
C ILE A 85 5.63 2.39 0.74
N ALA A 86 5.72 3.67 1.07
CA ALA A 86 6.81 4.56 0.73
C ALA A 86 7.28 5.27 2.01
N VAL A 87 8.18 4.63 2.76
CA VAL A 87 8.58 5.10 4.09
C VAL A 87 9.31 6.44 3.97
N GLY A 88 8.71 7.48 4.56
CA GLY A 88 9.17 8.87 4.49
C GLY A 88 8.64 9.67 3.28
N GLY A 89 7.82 9.06 2.42
CA GLY A 89 7.12 9.75 1.35
C GLY A 89 8.03 10.50 0.37
N ASN A 90 7.50 11.58 -0.21
CA ASN A 90 8.23 12.42 -1.17
C ASN A 90 9.39 13.17 -0.52
N ASP A 91 9.26 13.59 0.74
CA ASP A 91 10.30 14.32 1.46
C ASP A 91 11.59 13.49 1.58
N ALA A 92 11.46 12.21 1.96
CA ALA A 92 12.60 11.32 2.02
C ALA A 92 13.16 11.00 0.63
N TRP A 93 12.30 10.86 -0.37
CA TRP A 93 12.73 10.64 -1.76
C TRP A 93 13.52 11.83 -2.32
N GLU A 94 13.12 13.06 -2.02
CA GLU A 94 13.88 14.25 -2.41
C GLU A 94 15.28 14.25 -1.79
N ILE A 95 15.39 13.85 -0.52
CA ILE A 95 16.68 13.70 0.17
C ILE A 95 17.54 12.62 -0.48
N ASP A 96 16.94 11.47 -0.82
CA ASP A 96 17.63 10.34 -1.47
C ASP A 96 18.28 10.71 -2.80
N LYS A 97 17.67 11.65 -3.52
CA LYS A 97 18.17 12.17 -4.78
C LYS A 97 19.17 13.32 -4.59
N ASN A 98 18.83 14.29 -3.73
CA ASN A 98 19.57 15.55 -3.64
C ASN A 98 20.89 15.40 -2.88
N ILE A 99 20.97 14.51 -1.88
CA ILE A 99 22.22 14.27 -1.15
C ILE A 99 23.29 13.70 -2.09
N PRO A 100 23.05 12.59 -2.82
CA PRO A 100 24.07 12.04 -3.70
C PRO A 100 24.45 13.00 -4.83
N LEU A 101 23.48 13.75 -5.36
CA LEU A 101 23.73 14.79 -6.37
C LEU A 101 24.70 15.86 -5.86
N LYS A 102 24.55 16.31 -4.60
CA LYS A 102 25.49 17.25 -3.96
C LYS A 102 26.94 16.73 -3.95
N TYR A 103 27.13 15.42 -3.92
CA TYR A 103 28.46 14.77 -3.93
C TYR A 103 28.87 14.26 -5.32
N GLY A 104 28.19 14.70 -6.39
CA GLY A 104 28.55 14.39 -7.77
C GLY A 104 28.00 13.06 -8.29
N VAL A 105 27.08 12.42 -7.56
CA VAL A 105 26.39 11.20 -8.01
C VAL A 105 25.00 11.57 -8.51
N ASP A 106 24.87 11.75 -9.82
CA ASP A 106 23.59 12.02 -10.46
C ASP A 106 22.78 10.72 -10.63
N GLN A 107 21.59 10.69 -10.03
CA GLN A 107 20.66 9.56 -10.07
C GLN A 107 19.33 10.05 -10.62
N ILE A 108 18.82 9.41 -11.69
CA ILE A 108 17.58 9.85 -12.36
C ILE A 108 16.37 9.82 -11.41
N VAL A 109 16.11 8.65 -10.79
CA VAL A 109 15.03 8.48 -9.81
C VAL A 109 15.58 8.28 -8.40
N GLY A 110 16.69 7.53 -8.26
CA GLY A 110 17.40 7.37 -6.99
C GLY A 110 16.66 6.56 -5.93
N ASP A 111 15.64 5.78 -6.28
CA ASP A 111 14.83 5.00 -5.34
C ASP A 111 15.20 3.51 -5.28
N THR A 112 15.84 2.98 -6.32
CA THR A 112 16.08 1.52 -6.47
C THR A 112 17.55 1.15 -6.38
N LEU A 113 18.43 1.96 -6.97
CA LEU A 113 19.87 1.71 -7.09
C LEU A 113 20.66 2.93 -6.63
N GLY A 114 21.97 2.73 -6.44
CA GLY A 114 22.88 3.78 -6.01
C GLY A 114 22.67 4.17 -4.54
N PRO A 115 23.29 5.29 -4.10
CA PRO A 115 23.17 5.75 -2.72
C PRO A 115 21.72 6.05 -2.31
N GLY A 116 20.89 6.59 -3.21
CA GLY A 116 19.48 6.87 -2.89
C GLY A 116 18.68 5.59 -2.65
N GLY A 117 18.88 4.56 -3.49
CA GLY A 117 18.29 3.24 -3.27
C GLY A 117 18.73 2.59 -1.96
N LEU A 118 20.00 2.76 -1.57
CA LEU A 118 20.49 2.30 -0.27
C LEU A 118 19.80 3.02 0.90
N PHE A 119 19.65 4.35 0.82
CA PHE A 119 18.96 5.12 1.87
C PHE A 119 17.51 4.68 2.01
N ARG A 120 16.81 4.48 0.89
CA ARG A 120 15.45 3.92 0.88
C ARG A 120 15.42 2.53 1.51
N ALA A 121 16.33 1.64 1.13
CA ALA A 121 16.39 0.28 1.68
C ALA A 121 16.55 0.29 3.21
N LEU A 122 17.44 1.14 3.73
CA LEU A 122 17.66 1.28 5.19
C LEU A 122 16.41 1.73 5.94
N ARG A 123 15.51 2.50 5.30
CA ARG A 123 14.23 2.91 5.90
C ARG A 123 13.12 1.87 5.70
N HIS A 124 13.10 1.19 4.55
CA HIS A 124 12.03 0.26 4.17
C HIS A 124 12.17 -1.12 4.81
N ILE A 125 13.39 -1.65 4.90
CA ILE A 125 13.62 -3.02 5.41
C ILE A 125 13.02 -3.20 6.82
N PRO A 126 13.25 -2.29 7.79
CA PRO A 126 12.64 -2.44 9.12
C PRO A 126 11.11 -2.46 9.08
N ALA A 127 10.49 -1.54 8.32
CA ALA A 127 9.03 -1.47 8.20
C ALA A 127 8.44 -2.73 7.56
N LEU A 128 9.12 -3.30 6.56
CA LEU A 128 8.71 -4.57 5.94
C LEU A 128 8.86 -5.75 6.90
N ILE A 129 9.92 -5.78 7.72
CA ILE A 129 10.09 -6.82 8.75
C ILE A 129 8.96 -6.75 9.78
N ASP A 130 8.57 -5.55 10.22
CA ASP A 130 7.48 -5.37 11.17
C ASP A 130 6.13 -5.75 10.57
N LEU A 131 5.89 -5.42 9.30
CA LEU A 131 4.72 -5.90 8.54
C LEU A 131 4.68 -7.43 8.49
N ILE A 132 5.79 -8.08 8.16
CA ILE A 132 5.87 -9.55 8.08
C ILE A 132 5.59 -10.20 9.44
N ARG A 133 6.14 -9.65 10.53
CA ARG A 133 5.86 -10.15 11.89
C ARG A 133 4.38 -10.04 12.25
N ASP A 134 3.73 -8.94 11.90
CA ASP A 134 2.29 -8.80 12.09
C ASP A 134 1.50 -9.80 11.21
N MET A 135 1.97 -10.09 10.00
CA MET A 135 1.36 -11.11 9.13
C MET A 135 1.48 -12.51 9.73
N GLU A 136 2.64 -12.88 10.26
CA GLU A 136 2.87 -14.17 10.93
C GLU A 136 1.92 -14.40 12.11
N ASP A 137 1.56 -13.34 12.83
CA ASP A 137 0.64 -13.39 13.98
C ASP A 137 -0.85 -13.36 13.54
N LEU A 138 -1.21 -12.48 12.60
CA LEU A 138 -2.61 -12.13 12.32
C LEU A 138 -3.21 -12.80 11.08
N CYS A 139 -2.37 -13.21 10.13
CA CYS A 139 -2.78 -13.83 8.87
C CYS A 139 -1.68 -14.74 8.31
N PRO A 140 -1.29 -15.82 9.04
CA PRO A 140 -0.14 -16.65 8.68
C PRO A 140 -0.26 -17.41 7.34
N ASN A 141 -1.47 -17.48 6.79
CA ASN A 141 -1.74 -18.11 5.48
C ASN A 141 -1.88 -17.08 4.34
N ALA A 142 -1.75 -15.79 4.63
CA ALA A 142 -1.86 -14.75 3.62
C ALA A 142 -0.65 -14.78 2.68
N ILE A 143 -0.88 -14.37 1.43
CA ILE A 143 0.15 -14.13 0.42
C ILE A 143 0.45 -12.64 0.34
#